data_AF-A0A495EDP8-F1
#
_entry.id   AF-A0A495EDP8-F1
#
_cell.length_a   1.000
_cell.length_b   1.000
_cell.length_c   1.000
_cell.angle_alpha   90.00
_cell.angle_beta   90.00
_cell.angle_gamma   90.00
#
_symmetry.space_group_name_H-M   'P 1'
#
loop_
_entity.id
_entity.type
_entity.pdbx_description
1 polymer ?
#
loop_
_entity_poly.entity_id
_entity_poly.type
_entity_poly.pdbx_seq_one_letter_code
_entity_poly.pdbx_strand_id
1 'polypeptide(L)'
;MTMEIIKTLHSSLAYVALAVLFLAVANAIIGLVGNKVFTMTKDLRISLFAMILCHIQLLVGLILYFVSANGLNAIKELGMGGLNSAARLLAVEHPFINIIALVLITIGWSRHKKFVEGNKKFKSIAMFYGIGLILILSRIPWGQWFS
;
A
#
# COMPACT_ATOMS: atom_id res chain seq x y z
N MET A 1 -18.72 17.31 8.03
CA MET A 1 -18.96 17.02 6.60
C MET A 1 -17.67 16.71 5.85
N THR A 2 -16.62 17.53 5.97
CA THR A 2 -15.35 17.35 5.23
C THR A 2 -14.56 16.09 5.61
N MET A 3 -14.57 15.70 6.89
CA MET A 3 -13.82 14.54 7.41
C MET A 3 -14.36 13.18 6.93
N GLU A 4 -15.68 13.01 6.94
CA GLU A 4 -16.34 11.78 6.50
C GLU A 4 -16.14 11.53 5.00
N ILE A 5 -16.09 12.61 4.20
CA ILE A 5 -15.79 12.52 2.77
C ILE A 5 -14.36 12.00 2.56
N ILE A 6 -13.38 12.54 3.28
CA ILE A 6 -11.97 12.10 3.18
C ILE A 6 -11.82 10.65 3.65
N LYS A 7 -12.49 10.26 4.74
CA LYS A 7 -12.48 8.88 5.24
C LYS A 7 -13.09 7.90 4.21
N THR A 8 -14.23 8.27 3.63
CA THR A 8 -14.91 7.47 2.61
C THR A 8 -14.05 7.35 1.34
N LEU A 9 -13.42 8.45 0.93
CA LEU A 9 -12.48 8.48 -0.20
C LEU A 9 -11.26 7.59 0.07
N HIS A 10 -10.65 7.69 1.25
CA HIS A 10 -9.51 6.85 1.63
C HIS A 10 -9.89 5.36 1.63
N SER A 11 -11.08 5.03 2.13
CA SER A 11 -11.57 3.65 2.17
C SER A 11 -11.86 3.10 0.78
N SER A 12 -12.58 3.85 -0.07
CA SER A 12 -12.90 3.42 -1.44
C SER A 12 -11.65 3.28 -2.30
N LEU A 13 -10.71 4.23 -2.18
CA LEU A 13 -9.43 4.19 -2.87
C LEU A 13 -8.54 3.03 -2.40
N ALA A 14 -8.60 2.66 -1.11
CA ALA A 14 -7.88 1.49 -0.59
C ALA A 14 -8.27 0.20 -1.32
N TYR A 15 -9.57 -0.02 -1.59
CA TYR A 15 -10.03 -1.19 -2.34
C TYR A 15 -9.43 -1.24 -3.74
N VAL A 16 -9.41 -0.10 -4.44
CA VAL A 16 -8.85 0.00 -5.80
C VAL A 16 -7.33 -0.21 -5.77
N ALA A 17 -6.62 0.45 -4.86
CA ALA A 17 -5.17 0.32 -4.72
C ALA A 17 -4.77 -1.12 -4.38
N LEU A 18 -5.48 -1.77 -3.46
CA LEU A 18 -5.23 -3.14 -3.04
C LEU A 18 -5.49 -4.13 -4.19
N ALA A 19 -6.60 -3.96 -4.93
CA ALA A 19 -6.91 -4.80 -6.07
C ALA A 19 -5.84 -4.69 -7.16
N VAL A 20 -5.41 -3.48 -7.53
CA VAL A 20 -4.39 -3.28 -8.55
C VAL A 20 -3.02 -3.77 -8.08
N LEU A 21 -2.66 -3.57 -6.81
CA LEU A 21 -1.44 -4.11 -6.22
C LEU A 21 -1.43 -5.65 -6.25
N PHE A 22 -2.54 -6.28 -5.86
CA PHE A 22 -2.68 -7.73 -5.93
C PHE A 22 -2.51 -8.24 -7.37
N LEU A 23 -3.16 -7.59 -8.35
CA LEU A 23 -3.03 -7.96 -9.76
C LEU A 23 -1.58 -7.78 -10.26
N ALA A 24 -0.88 -6.73 -9.84
CA ALA A 24 0.52 -6.52 -10.20
C ALA A 24 1.43 -7.64 -9.64
N VAL A 25 1.22 -8.04 -8.39
CA VAL A 25 1.96 -9.16 -7.75
C VAL A 25 1.64 -10.47 -8.45
N ALA A 26 0.36 -10.79 -8.66
CA ALA A 26 -0.06 -12.01 -9.35
C ALA A 26 0.50 -12.09 -10.77
N ASN A 27 0.42 -10.99 -11.53
CA ASN A 27 0.97 -10.90 -12.87
C ASN A 27 2.50 -11.11 -12.87
N ALA A 28 3.20 -10.55 -11.89
CA ALA A 28 4.65 -10.72 -11.77
C ALA A 28 5.05 -12.17 -11.42
N ILE A 29 4.30 -12.84 -10.55
CA ILE A 29 4.52 -14.25 -10.22
C ILE A 29 4.26 -15.14 -11.44
N ILE A 30 3.14 -14.94 -12.14
CA ILE A 30 2.80 -15.70 -13.36
C ILE A 30 3.85 -15.47 -14.45
N GLY A 31 4.33 -14.24 -14.62
CA GLY A 31 5.38 -13.89 -15.57
C GLY A 31 6.70 -14.59 -15.26
N LEU A 32 7.05 -14.68 -13.97
CA LEU A 32 8.28 -15.33 -13.49
C LEU A 32 8.23 -16.86 -13.63
N VAL A 33 7.14 -17.50 -13.18
CA VAL A 33 6.99 -18.97 -13.24
C VAL A 33 6.83 -19.45 -14.68
N GLY A 34 6.11 -18.68 -15.51
CA GLY A 34 5.89 -19.01 -16.92
C GLY A 34 7.01 -18.59 -17.87
N ASN A 35 8.15 -18.07 -17.37
CA ASN A 35 9.25 -17.53 -18.18
C ASN A 35 8.78 -16.58 -19.30
N LYS A 36 7.80 -15.73 -19.01
CA LYS A 36 7.21 -14.84 -20.01
C LYS A 36 8.16 -13.68 -20.34
N VAL A 37 8.05 -13.17 -21.56
CA VAL A 37 8.72 -11.92 -21.93
C VAL A 37 8.00 -10.76 -21.25
N PHE A 38 8.76 -9.88 -20.59
CA PHE A 38 8.20 -8.70 -19.93
C PHE A 38 7.73 -7.67 -20.96
N THR A 39 6.43 -7.40 -20.99
CA THR A 39 5.79 -6.50 -21.93
C THR A 39 5.55 -5.11 -21.34
N MET A 40 5.86 -4.07 -22.11
CA MET A 40 5.63 -2.68 -21.67
C MET A 40 4.15 -2.28 -21.72
N THR A 41 3.35 -2.93 -22.55
CA THR A 41 1.92 -2.62 -22.72
C THR A 41 1.07 -3.10 -21.55
N LYS A 42 1.45 -4.22 -20.92
CA LYS A 42 0.69 -4.82 -19.81
C LYS A 42 1.48 -4.80 -18.51
N ASP A 43 2.62 -5.49 -18.46
CA ASP A 43 3.33 -5.79 -17.20
C ASP A 43 3.91 -4.52 -16.55
N LEU A 44 4.45 -3.62 -17.36
CA LEU A 44 4.92 -2.32 -16.89
C LEU A 44 3.76 -1.46 -16.36
N ARG A 45 2.66 -1.37 -17.12
CA ARG A 45 1.53 -0.49 -16.79
C ARG A 45 0.83 -0.93 -15.52
N ILE A 46 0.57 -2.22 -15.34
CA ILE A 46 -0.10 -2.73 -14.13
C ILE A 46 0.74 -2.46 -12.88
N SER A 47 2.06 -2.63 -12.99
CA SER A 47 3.00 -2.36 -11.89
C SER A 47 3.11 -0.86 -11.59
N LEU A 48 3.11 -0.03 -12.64
CA LEU A 48 3.11 1.43 -12.52
C LEU A 48 1.83 1.92 -11.82
N PHE A 49 0.66 1.46 -12.25
CA PHE A 49 -0.62 1.85 -11.65
C PHE A 49 -0.72 1.41 -10.20
N ALA A 50 -0.28 0.18 -9.86
CA ALA A 50 -0.20 -0.26 -8.48
C ALA A 50 0.64 0.69 -7.62
N MET A 51 1.83 1.06 -8.09
CA MET A 51 2.70 1.99 -7.38
C MET A 51 2.08 3.37 -7.22
N ILE A 52 1.53 3.97 -8.29
CA ILE A 52 0.88 5.28 -8.23
C ILE A 52 -0.31 5.26 -7.27
N LEU A 53 -1.21 4.29 -7.39
CA LEU A 53 -2.41 4.20 -6.55
C LEU A 53 -2.04 4.02 -5.07
N CYS A 54 -1.04 3.20 -4.75
CA CYS A 54 -0.53 3.05 -3.39
C CYS A 54 0.01 4.38 -2.83
N HIS A 55 0.70 5.20 -3.64
CA HIS A 55 1.20 6.50 -3.19
C HIS A 55 0.08 7.52 -3.00
N ILE A 56 -0.89 7.58 -3.92
CA ILE A 56 -2.09 8.42 -3.75
C ILE A 56 -2.84 8.01 -2.48
N GLN A 57 -3.00 6.70 -2.25
CA GLN A 57 -3.63 6.15 -1.06
C GLN A 57 -2.92 6.58 0.22
N LEU A 58 -1.58 6.53 0.27
CA LEU A 58 -0.81 7.02 1.41
C LEU A 58 -0.99 8.52 1.62
N LEU A 59 -0.95 9.33 0.55
CA LEU A 59 -1.13 10.78 0.68
C LEU A 59 -2.51 11.14 1.25
N VAL A 60 -3.57 10.52 0.74
CA VAL A 60 -4.93 10.70 1.29
C VAL A 60 -4.99 10.20 2.75
N GLY A 61 -4.32 9.10 3.06
CA GLY A 61 -4.23 8.55 4.43
C GLY A 61 -3.49 9.46 5.39
N LEU A 62 -2.42 10.12 4.94
CA LEU A 62 -1.67 11.10 5.72
C LEU A 62 -2.52 12.35 5.99
N ILE A 63 -3.26 12.84 4.98
CA ILE A 63 -4.22 13.92 5.21
C ILE A 63 -5.19 13.50 6.32
N LEU A 64 -5.83 12.32 6.19
CA LEU A 64 -6.75 11.80 7.19
C LEU A 64 -6.09 11.66 8.58
N TYR A 65 -4.84 11.23 8.65
CA TYR A 65 -4.07 11.09 9.89
C TYR A 65 -3.90 12.43 10.62
N PHE A 66 -3.70 13.54 9.92
CA PHE A 66 -3.55 14.86 10.56
C PHE A 66 -4.87 15.51 10.93
N VAL A 67 -5.96 15.22 10.20
CA VAL A 67 -7.25 15.88 10.41
C VAL A 67 -8.21 15.06 11.29
N SER A 68 -8.00 13.76 11.44
CA SER A 68 -8.88 12.86 12.20
C SER A 68 -8.55 12.82 13.70
N ALA A 69 -9.59 12.63 14.52
CA ALA A 69 -9.45 12.32 15.94
C ALA A 69 -8.64 11.03 16.16
N ASN A 70 -8.75 10.05 15.26
CA ASN A 70 -8.12 8.73 15.40
C ASN A 70 -6.67 8.64 14.91
N GLY A 71 -6.12 9.76 14.41
CA GLY A 71 -4.75 9.85 13.93
C GLY A 71 -3.83 10.54 14.92
N LEU A 72 -3.18 11.62 14.50
CA LEU A 72 -2.26 12.38 15.35
C LEU A 72 -2.95 12.98 16.59
N ASN A 73 -4.22 13.35 16.47
CA ASN A 73 -4.96 13.94 17.59
C ASN A 73 -5.15 12.95 18.75
N ALA A 74 -5.39 11.66 18.47
CA ALA A 74 -5.44 10.63 19.50
C ALA A 74 -4.13 10.54 20.30
N ILE A 75 -2.98 10.66 19.62
CA ILE A 75 -1.66 10.66 20.27
C ILE A 75 -1.48 11.91 21.13
N LYS A 76 -1.93 13.07 20.66
CA LYS A 76 -1.84 14.34 21.40
C LYS A 76 -2.72 14.35 22.66
N GLU A 77 -3.93 13.78 22.57
CA GLU A 77 -4.89 13.77 23.66
C GLU A 77 -4.58 12.71 24.72
N LEU A 78 -4.26 11.49 24.30
CA LEU A 78 -4.10 10.34 25.20
C LEU A 78 -2.63 10.04 25.53
N GLY A 79 -1.69 10.62 24.78
CA GLY A 79 -0.28 10.24 24.83
C GLY A 79 -0.02 8.84 24.25
N MET A 80 1.23 8.56 23.88
CA MET A 80 1.62 7.25 23.31
C MET A 80 1.32 6.07 24.23
N GLY A 81 1.41 6.26 25.55
CA GLY A 81 1.14 5.24 26.56
C GLY A 81 -0.34 5.05 26.92
N GLY A 82 -1.20 6.02 26.60
CA GLY A 82 -2.63 5.99 26.90
C GLY A 82 -3.51 5.42 25.78
N LEU A 83 -2.91 5.06 24.64
CA LEU A 83 -3.65 4.47 23.52
C LEU A 83 -4.05 3.02 23.83
N ASN A 84 -5.35 2.74 23.73
CA ASN A 84 -5.82 1.35 23.71
C ASN A 84 -5.36 0.63 22.43
N SER A 85 -5.54 -0.70 22.39
CA SER A 85 -5.02 -1.51 21.27
C SER A 85 -5.56 -1.08 19.90
N ALA A 86 -6.83 -0.66 19.81
CA ALA A 86 -7.44 -0.23 18.55
C ALA A 86 -6.93 1.14 18.10
N ALA A 87 -6.81 2.09 19.05
CA ALA A 87 -6.28 3.42 18.78
C ALA A 87 -4.80 3.37 18.38
N ARG A 88 -4.00 2.50 19.01
CA ARG A 88 -2.58 2.29 18.65
C ARG A 88 -2.43 1.73 17.24
N LEU A 89 -3.29 0.77 16.86
CA LEU A 89 -3.28 0.21 15.52
C LEU A 89 -3.50 1.28 14.46
N LEU A 90 -4.47 2.19 14.66
CA LEU A 90 -4.80 3.25 13.70
C LEU A 90 -3.79 4.40 13.69
N ALA A 91 -3.42 4.89 14.86
CA ALA A 91 -2.60 6.10 14.99
C ALA A 91 -1.10 5.82 14.76
N VAL A 92 -0.63 4.59 14.99
CA VAL A 92 0.80 4.28 14.96
C VAL A 92 1.12 3.15 13.99
N GLU A 93 0.56 1.96 14.23
CA GLU A 93 1.02 0.75 13.53
C GLU A 93 0.63 0.76 12.05
N HIS A 94 -0.58 1.19 11.72
CA HIS A 94 -1.09 1.31 10.35
C HIS A 94 -0.28 2.28 9.48
N PRO A 95 -0.15 3.58 9.83
CA PRO A 95 0.62 4.51 9.01
C PRO A 95 2.09 4.11 8.92
N PHE A 96 2.68 3.61 10.01
CA PHE A 96 4.09 3.19 10.01
C PHE A 96 4.37 2.02 9.06
N ILE A 97 3.57 0.95 9.13
CA ILE A 97 3.75 -0.21 8.25
C ILE A 97 3.43 0.14 6.79
N ASN A 98 2.44 1.00 6.54
CA ASN A 98 2.13 1.46 5.18
C ASN A 98 3.29 2.24 4.55
N ILE A 99 3.99 3.09 5.31
CA ILE A 99 5.18 3.79 4.82
C ILE A 99 6.28 2.79 4.42
N ILE A 100 6.55 1.79 5.27
CA ILE A 100 7.54 0.74 4.97
C ILE A 100 7.15 -0.03 3.71
N ALA A 101 5.87 -0.41 3.58
CA ALA A 101 5.36 -1.11 2.41
C ALA A 101 5.57 -0.29 1.13
N LEU A 102 5.30 1.02 1.17
CA LEU A 102 5.50 1.90 0.02
C LEU A 102 6.97 2.09 -0.34
N VAL A 103 7.86 2.20 0.65
CA VAL A 103 9.31 2.23 0.40
C VAL A 103 9.73 0.98 -0.36
N LEU A 104 9.26 -0.20 0.06
CA LEU A 104 9.55 -1.46 -0.65
C LEU A 104 8.98 -1.46 -2.07
N ILE A 105 7.73 -1.05 -2.27
CA ILE A 105 7.11 -0.93 -3.60
C ILE A 105 7.93 0.01 -4.50
N THR A 106 8.40 1.14 -3.99
CA THR A 106 9.25 2.09 -4.73
C THR A 106 10.63 1.53 -5.04
N ILE A 107 11.22 0.73 -4.14
CA ILE A 107 12.45 -0.01 -4.41
C ILE A 107 12.22 -1.04 -5.52
N GLY A 108 11.14 -1.81 -5.46
CA GLY A 108 10.77 -2.77 -6.51
C GLY A 108 10.64 -2.12 -7.88
N TRP A 109 9.99 -0.95 -7.94
CA TRP A 109 9.89 -0.14 -9.15
C TRP A 109 11.25 0.40 -9.60
N SER A 110 12.08 0.91 -8.69
CA SER A 110 13.37 1.48 -9.07
C SER A 110 14.35 0.41 -9.56
N ARG A 111 14.29 -0.80 -8.99
CA ARG A 111 15.13 -1.94 -9.37
C ARG A 111 14.72 -2.55 -10.71
N HIS A 112 13.43 -2.69 -11.02
CA HIS A 112 13.02 -3.32 -12.28
C HIS A 112 13.57 -2.56 -13.51
N LYS A 113 13.67 -1.22 -13.42
CA LYS A 113 14.22 -0.37 -14.49
C LYS A 113 15.70 -0.64 -14.78
N LYS A 114 16.45 -1.16 -13.81
CA LYS A 114 17.89 -1.44 -13.94
C LYS A 114 18.17 -2.77 -14.63
N PHE A 115 17.18 -3.64 -14.80
CA PHE A 115 17.37 -4.95 -15.42
C PHE A 115 17.04 -4.90 -16.91
N VAL A 116 17.84 -5.57 -17.73
CA VAL A 116 17.55 -5.80 -19.15
C VAL A 116 16.65 -7.02 -19.30
N GLU A 117 16.97 -8.11 -18.61
CA GLU A 117 16.24 -9.37 -18.64
C GLU A 117 14.83 -9.26 -18.01
N GLY A 118 13.81 -9.70 -18.75
CA GLY A 118 12.41 -9.69 -18.30
C GLY A 118 12.17 -10.49 -17.01
N ASN A 119 12.79 -11.65 -16.86
CA ASN A 119 12.67 -12.47 -15.65
C ASN A 119 13.17 -11.74 -14.39
N LYS A 120 14.28 -10.99 -14.49
CA LYS A 120 14.79 -10.17 -13.38
C LYS A 120 13.84 -9.02 -13.04
N LYS A 121 13.14 -8.44 -14.03
CA LYS A 121 12.09 -7.44 -13.81
C LYS A 121 10.92 -8.03 -13.03
N PHE A 122 10.38 -9.16 -13.48
CA PHE A 122 9.28 -9.86 -12.80
C PHE A 122 9.65 -10.25 -11.37
N LYS A 123 10.85 -10.82 -11.17
CA LYS A 123 11.35 -11.18 -9.82
C LYS A 123 11.43 -9.98 -8.88
N SER A 124 11.91 -8.84 -9.37
CA SER A 124 11.97 -7.61 -8.59
C SER A 124 10.57 -7.17 -8.13
N ILE A 125 9.62 -7.14 -9.06
CA ILE A 125 8.25 -6.68 -8.76
C ILE A 125 7.57 -7.68 -7.82
N ALA A 126 7.59 -8.97 -8.12
CA ALA A 126 6.97 -10.02 -7.30
C ALA A 126 7.47 -9.99 -5.85
N MET A 127 8.79 -9.85 -5.64
CA MET A 127 9.36 -9.84 -4.30
C MET A 127 9.00 -8.57 -3.53
N PHE A 128 9.28 -7.39 -4.08
CA PHE A 128 9.08 -6.14 -3.35
C PHE A 128 7.61 -5.75 -3.20
N TYR A 129 6.80 -5.94 -4.25
CA TYR A 129 5.38 -5.63 -4.19
C TYR A 129 4.65 -6.70 -3.37
N GLY A 130 5.10 -7.96 -3.42
CA GLY A 130 4.56 -9.03 -2.59
C GLY A 130 4.78 -8.77 -1.10
N ILE A 131 5.99 -8.39 -0.70
CA ILE A 131 6.27 -8.02 0.71
C ILE A 131 5.46 -6.78 1.10
N GLY A 132 5.40 -5.76 0.23
CA GLY A 132 4.58 -4.56 0.47
C GLY A 132 3.10 -4.90 0.65
N LEU A 133 2.54 -5.80 -0.17
CA LEU A 133 1.17 -6.26 -0.06
C LEU A 133 0.90 -6.97 1.27
N ILE A 134 1.79 -7.88 1.69
CA ILE A 134 1.67 -8.58 2.98
C ILE A 134 1.70 -7.58 4.14
N LEU A 135 2.62 -6.61 4.11
CA LEU A 135 2.72 -5.57 5.13
C LEU A 135 1.43 -4.74 5.22
N ILE A 136 0.89 -4.28 4.08
CA ILE A 136 -0.37 -3.53 4.05
C ILE A 136 -1.50 -4.37 4.66
N LEU A 137 -1.69 -5.61 4.17
CA LEU A 137 -2.73 -6.52 4.68
C LEU A 137 -2.62 -6.78 6.18
N SER A 138 -1.40 -6.82 6.73
CA SER A 138 -1.16 -7.08 8.15
C SER A 138 -1.65 -5.97 9.09
N ARG A 139 -1.77 -4.73 8.62
CA ARG A 139 -2.18 -3.58 9.44
C ARG A 139 -3.40 -2.84 8.92
N ILE A 140 -4.15 -3.39 7.97
CA ILE A 140 -5.48 -2.87 7.66
C ILE A 140 -6.36 -3.02 8.91
N PRO A 141 -7.10 -1.96 9.34
CA PRO A 141 -8.04 -2.05 10.45
C PRO A 141 -9.31 -2.81 10.01
N TRP A 142 -9.21 -4.12 9.81
CA TRP A 142 -10.28 -4.97 9.26
C TRP A 142 -11.62 -4.82 9.99
N GLY A 143 -11.58 -4.65 11.31
CA GLY A 143 -12.79 -4.43 12.12
C GLY A 143 -13.57 -3.17 11.74
N GLN A 144 -12.90 -2.11 11.26
CA GLN A 144 -13.55 -0.89 10.78
C GLN A 144 -14.00 -0.97 9.32
N TRP A 145 -13.46 -1.93 8.57
CA TRP A 145 -13.74 -2.09 7.15
C TRP A 145 -14.97 -2.97 6.90
N PHE A 146 -15.26 -3.89 7.83
CA PHE A 146 -16.42 -4.79 7.77
C PHE A 146 -17.59 -4.36 8.68
N SER A 147 -17.45 -3.27 9.44
CA SER A 147 -18.48 -2.67 10.30
C SER A 147 -19.23 -1.55 9.58
#